data_AF-A0A846HCH7-F1
#
_entry.id   AF-A0A846HCH7-F1
#
_cell.length_a   1.000
_cell.length_b   1.000
_cell.length_c   1.000
_cell.angle_alpha   90.00
_cell.angle_beta   90.00
_cell.angle_gamma   90.00
#
_symmetry.space_group_name_H-M   'P 1'
#
loop_
_entity.id
_entity.type
_entity.pdbx_description
1 polymer ?
#
loop_
_entity_poly.entity_id
_entity_poly.type
_entity_poly.pdbx_seq_one_letter_code
_entity_poly.pdbx_strand_id
1 'polypeptide(L)'
;MSGIGIISQEYKSTANLFKNLNDYIILLKKHHFKLQSANKITDQEIITARNYLANILGQIVAQLSDSNGVGENEQNPSQVPPFFIKRLQEQHKGDISWYKNDLEEVQQRLVGNEPLTEKFIGHLDELCEQLDAETTRLYRKLRRR
;
A
#
# COMPACT_ATOMS: atom_id res chain seq x y z
N MET A 1 17.74 15.06 20.12
CA MET A 1 17.18 15.30 18.77
C MET A 1 15.78 14.70 18.72
N SER A 2 14.82 15.50 18.28
CA SER A 2 13.42 15.44 18.70
C SER A 2 12.66 14.22 18.15
N GLY A 3 12.42 13.22 19.00
CA GLY A 3 11.56 12.06 18.66
C GLY A 3 10.13 12.43 18.23
N ILE A 4 9.69 13.66 18.52
CA ILE A 4 8.41 14.23 18.05
C ILE A 4 8.44 14.52 16.55
N GLY A 5 9.57 15.02 16.02
CA GLY A 5 9.72 15.30 14.60
C GLY A 5 9.67 14.03 13.76
N ILE A 6 10.26 12.95 14.27
CA ILE A 6 10.26 11.63 13.63
C ILE A 6 8.83 11.06 13.57
N ILE A 7 8.10 11.04 14.70
CA ILE A 7 6.73 10.50 14.75
C ILE A 7 5.76 11.35 13.90
N SER A 8 5.93 12.68 13.88
CA SER A 8 5.11 13.56 13.05
C SER A 8 5.32 13.31 11.56
N GLN A 9 6.59 13.12 11.15
CA GLN A 9 6.94 12.78 9.77
C GLN A 9 6.42 11.38 9.39
N GLU A 10 6.55 10.39 10.28
CA GLU A 10 6.00 9.05 10.09
C GLU A 10 4.47 9.08 9.91
N TYR A 11 3.76 9.80 10.79
CA TYR A 11 2.31 9.97 10.69
C TYR A 11 1.92 10.61 9.35
N LYS A 12 2.58 11.72 8.96
CA LYS A 12 2.28 12.43 7.72
C LYS A 12 2.48 11.55 6.49
N SER A 13 3.58 10.78 6.45
CA SER A 13 3.85 9.87 5.34
C SER A 13 2.83 8.73 5.29
N THR A 14 2.46 8.12 6.43
CA THR A 14 1.46 7.05 6.48
C THR A 14 0.09 7.54 6.06
N ALA A 15 -0.34 8.69 6.59
CA ALA A 15 -1.67 9.24 6.31
C ALA A 15 -1.82 9.64 4.83
N ASN A 16 -0.77 10.21 4.24
CA ASN A 16 -0.76 10.54 2.81
C ASN A 16 -0.80 9.27 1.95
N LEU A 17 0.00 8.26 2.31
CA LEU A 17 -0.01 7.00 1.57
C LEU A 17 -1.35 6.28 1.71
N PHE A 18 -1.92 6.20 2.91
CA PHE A 18 -3.26 5.66 3.14
C PHE A 18 -4.31 6.36 2.29
N LYS A 19 -4.33 7.70 2.33
CA LYS A 19 -5.28 8.49 1.55
C LYS A 19 -5.17 8.21 0.05
N ASN A 20 -3.95 8.27 -0.50
CA ASN A 20 -3.73 8.02 -1.92
C ASN A 20 -4.13 6.60 -2.31
N LEU A 21 -3.71 5.60 -1.53
CA LEU A 21 -3.97 4.19 -1.80
C LEU A 21 -5.49 3.91 -1.76
N ASN A 22 -6.18 4.43 -0.74
CA ASN A 22 -7.63 4.32 -0.62
C ASN A 22 -8.37 4.99 -1.78
N ASP A 23 -7.96 6.20 -2.17
CA ASP A 23 -8.57 6.92 -3.30
C ASP A 23 -8.43 6.13 -4.63
N TYR A 24 -7.26 5.52 -4.87
CA TYR A 24 -7.03 4.68 -6.06
C TYR A 24 -7.77 3.34 -6.00
N ILE A 25 -7.87 2.69 -4.83
CA ILE A 25 -8.70 1.48 -4.66
C ILE A 25 -10.17 1.80 -4.92
N ILE A 26 -10.68 2.90 -4.36
CA ILE A 26 -12.07 3.32 -4.57
C ILE A 26 -12.34 3.59 -6.05
N LEU A 27 -11.40 4.22 -6.76
CA LEU A 27 -11.50 4.45 -8.20
C LEU A 27 -11.60 3.12 -8.97
N LEU A 28 -10.74 2.15 -8.66
CA LEU A 28 -10.79 0.82 -9.26
C LEU A 28 -12.08 0.07 -8.94
N LYS A 29 -12.55 0.12 -7.70
CA LYS A 29 -13.83 -0.47 -7.29
C LYS A 29 -15.00 0.14 -8.03
N LYS A 30 -15.05 1.47 -8.13
CA LYS A 30 -16.12 2.18 -8.84
C LYS A 30 -16.19 1.74 -10.30
N HIS A 31 -15.05 1.62 -10.97
CA HIS A 31 -14.97 1.11 -12.33
C HIS A 31 -15.37 -0.37 -12.42
N HIS A 32 -14.85 -1.23 -11.53
CA HIS A 32 -15.11 -2.67 -11.54
C HIS A 32 -16.59 -3.01 -11.31
N PHE A 33 -17.22 -2.38 -10.31
CA PHE A 33 -18.63 -2.59 -9.97
C PHE A 33 -19.61 -1.76 -10.82
N LYS A 34 -19.12 -1.03 -11.83
CA LYS A 34 -19.94 -0.15 -12.70
C LYS A 34 -20.90 0.74 -11.92
N LEU A 35 -20.45 1.28 -10.78
CA LEU A 35 -21.27 2.16 -9.95
C LEU A 35 -21.63 3.43 -10.73
N GLN A 36 -22.74 4.11 -10.40
CA GLN A 36 -23.24 5.27 -11.15
C GLN A 36 -22.21 6.41 -11.36
N SER A 37 -21.17 6.49 -10.52
CA SER A 37 -20.06 7.45 -10.67
C SER A 37 -18.97 7.01 -11.67
N ALA A 38 -19.01 5.77 -12.18
CA ALA A 38 -18.02 5.20 -13.09
C ALA A 38 -18.05 5.84 -14.48
N ASN A 39 -19.19 6.38 -14.91
CA ASN A 39 -19.34 7.06 -16.20
C ASN A 39 -18.52 8.35 -16.33
N LYS A 40 -17.95 8.86 -15.23
CA LYS A 40 -17.06 10.02 -15.23
C LYS A 40 -15.58 9.64 -15.13
N ILE A 41 -15.26 8.36 -14.92
CA ILE A 41 -13.88 7.90 -14.76
C ILE A 41 -13.32 7.64 -16.15
N THR A 42 -12.19 8.29 -16.46
CA THR A 42 -11.52 8.11 -17.75
C THR A 42 -10.64 6.86 -17.71
N ASP A 43 -10.51 6.14 -18.82
CA ASP A 43 -9.59 4.99 -18.94
C ASP A 43 -8.15 5.35 -18.53
N GLN A 44 -7.74 6.59 -18.77
CA GLN A 44 -6.44 7.12 -18.33
C GLN A 44 -6.30 7.20 -16.81
N GLU A 45 -7.36 7.53 -16.07
CA GLU A 45 -7.36 7.56 -14.61
C GLU A 45 -7.25 6.15 -14.03
N ILE A 46 -7.88 5.18 -14.70
CA ILE A 46 -7.80 3.76 -14.32
C ILE A 46 -6.40 3.23 -14.55
N ILE A 47 -5.80 3.51 -15.72
CA ILE A 47 -4.41 3.13 -16.00
C ILE A 47 -3.46 3.77 -15.00
N THR A 48 -3.67 5.05 -14.66
CA THR A 48 -2.87 5.75 -13.66
C THR A 48 -3.02 5.11 -12.27
N ALA A 49 -4.25 4.78 -11.85
CA ALA A 49 -4.53 4.11 -10.59
C ALA A 49 -3.88 2.73 -10.53
N ARG A 50 -3.97 1.95 -11.61
CA ARG A 50 -3.32 0.63 -11.72
C ARG A 50 -1.81 0.73 -11.62
N ASN A 51 -1.21 1.64 -12.38
CA ASN A 51 0.24 1.84 -12.37
C ASN A 51 0.73 2.32 -11.00
N TYR A 52 -0.02 3.21 -10.34
CA TYR A 52 0.31 3.69 -9.01
C TYR A 52 0.26 2.57 -7.97
N LEU A 53 -0.82 1.78 -7.95
CA LEU A 53 -0.95 0.65 -7.03
C LEU A 53 0.07 -0.46 -7.33
N ALA A 54 0.32 -0.76 -8.60
CA ALA A 54 1.37 -1.72 -9.00
C ALA A 54 2.76 -1.26 -8.55
N ASN A 55 3.06 0.03 -8.64
CA ASN A 55 4.33 0.59 -8.17
C ASN A 55 4.45 0.49 -6.64
N ILE A 56 3.40 0.84 -5.88
CA ILE A 56 3.40 0.69 -4.42
C ILE A 56 3.56 -0.77 -4.02
N LEU A 57 2.78 -1.69 -4.61
CA LEU A 57 2.89 -3.12 -4.33
C LEU A 57 4.27 -3.66 -4.69
N GLY A 58 4.83 -3.26 -5.82
CA GLY A 58 6.19 -3.61 -6.21
C GLY A 58 7.24 -3.13 -5.19
N GLN A 59 7.08 -1.92 -4.64
CA GLN A 59 7.95 -1.40 -3.58
C GLN A 59 7.79 -2.21 -2.28
N ILE A 60 6.57 -2.59 -1.91
CA ILE A 60 6.30 -3.44 -0.73
C ILE A 60 6.97 -4.80 -0.92
N VAL A 61 6.74 -5.46 -2.06
CA VAL A 61 7.33 -6.76 -2.39
C VAL A 61 8.86 -6.70 -2.42
N ALA A 62 9.44 -5.66 -3.02
CA ALA A 62 10.89 -5.48 -3.05
C ALA A 62 11.45 -5.33 -1.64
N GLN A 63 10.85 -4.49 -0.80
CA GLN A 63 11.29 -4.28 0.59
C GLN A 63 11.08 -5.52 1.48
N LEU A 64 10.04 -6.33 1.21
CA LEU A 64 9.83 -7.64 1.83
C LEU A 64 10.81 -8.71 1.34
N SER A 65 11.45 -8.51 0.19
CA SER A 65 12.46 -9.43 -0.38
C SER A 65 13.87 -9.10 0.08
N ASP A 66 14.20 -7.80 0.15
CA ASP A 66 15.50 -7.29 0.62
C ASP A 66 15.69 -7.48 2.13
N SER A 67 14.69 -8.00 2.85
CA SER A 67 14.79 -8.30 4.29
C SER A 67 15.75 -9.46 4.60
N ASN A 68 16.12 -10.26 3.58
CA ASN A 68 17.10 -11.34 3.69
C ASN A 68 18.53 -10.92 3.33
N GLY A 69 18.77 -9.66 2.96
CA GLY A 69 20.11 -9.16 2.65
C GLY A 69 20.16 -7.66 2.86
N VAL A 70 20.96 -7.23 3.84
CA VAL A 70 21.30 -5.82 4.06
C VAL A 70 21.94 -5.27 2.79
N GLY A 71 21.11 -4.71 1.90
CA GLY A 71 21.50 -4.10 0.65
C GLY A 71 20.94 -2.68 0.64
N GLU A 72 21.84 -1.72 0.74
CA GLU A 72 21.62 -0.29 0.64
C GLU A 72 20.98 0.07 -0.71
N ASN A 73 19.66 -0.01 -0.85
CA ASN A 73 18.95 0.65 -1.95
C ASN A 73 18.56 2.06 -1.50
N GLU A 74 19.56 2.92 -1.34
CA GLU A 74 19.43 4.36 -1.03
C GLU A 74 18.97 5.22 -2.24
N GLN A 75 18.60 4.63 -3.38
CA GLN A 75 18.37 5.41 -4.61
C GLN A 75 16.93 5.59 -5.06
N ASN A 76 15.93 5.15 -4.31
CA ASN A 76 14.56 5.61 -4.53
C ASN A 76 13.91 5.98 -3.19
N PRO A 77 13.41 7.22 -3.02
CA PRO A 77 12.57 7.55 -1.88
C PRO A 77 11.30 6.71 -2.01
N SER A 78 11.32 5.54 -1.40
CA SER A 78 10.20 4.62 -1.41
C SER A 78 9.02 5.36 -0.78
N GLN A 79 7.89 5.39 -1.48
CA GLN A 79 6.69 6.06 -0.98
C GLN A 79 6.16 5.33 0.26
N VAL A 80 6.50 4.05 0.39
CA VAL A 80 6.16 3.17 1.50
C VAL A 80 7.11 3.41 2.68
N PRO A 81 6.58 3.78 3.86
CA PRO A 81 7.42 3.97 5.03
C PRO A 81 8.03 2.64 5.54
N PRO A 82 9.32 2.61 5.90
CA PRO A 82 10.01 1.38 6.29
C PRO A 82 9.46 0.72 7.58
N PHE A 83 8.84 1.49 8.47
CA PHE A 83 8.20 0.92 9.67
C PHE A 83 6.93 0.12 9.32
N PHE A 84 6.24 0.45 8.23
CA PHE A 84 5.06 -0.27 7.77
C PHE A 84 5.45 -1.67 7.29
N ILE A 85 6.55 -1.78 6.53
CA ILE A 85 7.11 -3.08 6.12
C ILE A 85 7.48 -3.94 7.31
N LYS A 86 8.18 -3.37 8.31
CA LYS A 86 8.54 -4.12 9.53
C LYS A 86 7.31 -4.66 10.25
N ARG A 87 6.21 -3.90 10.29
CA ARG A 87 4.95 -4.34 10.87
C ARG A 87 4.29 -5.45 10.05
N LEU A 88 4.28 -5.31 8.72
CA LEU A 88 3.79 -6.34 7.83
C LEU A 88 4.56 -7.66 8.03
N GLN A 89 5.89 -7.58 8.13
CA GLN A 89 6.74 -8.72 8.43
C GLN A 89 6.38 -9.34 9.77
N GLU A 90 6.23 -8.53 10.83
CA GLU A 90 5.85 -9.02 12.16
C GLU A 90 4.48 -9.68 12.18
N GLN A 91 3.52 -9.16 11.43
CA GLN A 91 2.15 -9.67 11.36
C GLN A 91 2.06 -10.97 10.53
N HIS A 92 2.83 -11.07 9.45
CA HIS A 92 2.87 -12.24 8.57
C HIS A 92 4.11 -13.12 8.80
N LYS A 93 4.73 -13.07 10.00
CA LYS A 93 6.00 -13.77 10.32
C LYS A 93 6.02 -15.27 10.01
N GLY A 94 4.86 -15.93 10.00
CA GLY A 94 4.71 -17.35 9.65
C GLY A 94 4.48 -17.61 8.15
N ASP A 95 3.88 -16.66 7.44
CA ASP A 95 3.34 -16.85 6.08
C ASP A 95 3.86 -15.79 5.09
N ILE A 96 4.99 -15.16 5.40
CA ILE A 96 5.49 -14.01 4.64
C ILE A 96 5.78 -14.35 3.17
N SER A 97 6.19 -15.59 2.89
CA SER A 97 6.40 -16.08 1.53
C SER A 97 5.08 -16.24 0.76
N TRP A 98 4.02 -16.72 1.42
CA TRP A 98 2.70 -16.83 0.81
C TRP A 98 2.10 -15.46 0.56
N TYR A 99 2.15 -14.58 1.56
CA TYR A 99 1.68 -13.21 1.45
C TYR A 99 2.42 -12.42 0.36
N LYS A 100 3.74 -12.61 0.25
CA LYS A 100 4.55 -12.03 -0.83
C LYS A 100 4.07 -12.50 -2.20
N ASN A 101 3.88 -13.81 -2.39
CA ASN A 101 3.41 -14.36 -3.65
C ASN A 101 2.03 -13.82 -4.04
N ASP A 102 1.12 -13.68 -3.06
CA ASP A 102 -0.19 -13.07 -3.28
C ASP A 102 -0.06 -11.61 -3.74
N LEU A 103 0.82 -10.82 -3.12
CA LEU A 103 1.08 -9.43 -3.53
C LEU A 103 1.74 -9.33 -4.91
N GLU A 104 2.66 -10.23 -5.25
CA GLU A 104 3.26 -10.33 -6.58
C GLU A 104 2.20 -10.66 -7.65
N GLU A 105 1.28 -11.58 -7.35
CA GLU A 105 0.18 -11.90 -8.25
C GLU A 105 -0.74 -10.70 -8.47
N VAL A 106 -1.10 -9.98 -7.39
CA VAL A 106 -1.91 -8.74 -7.48
C VAL A 106 -1.19 -7.70 -8.35
N GLN A 107 0.12 -7.51 -8.14
CA GLN A 107 0.94 -6.56 -8.90
C GLN A 107 0.95 -6.93 -10.39
N GLN A 108 1.23 -8.19 -10.73
CA GLN A 108 1.29 -8.66 -12.11
C GLN A 108 -0.05 -8.45 -12.83
N ARG A 109 -1.17 -8.70 -12.16
CA ARG A 109 -2.51 -8.48 -12.73
C ARG A 109 -2.82 -7.00 -12.94
N LEU A 110 -2.38 -6.14 -12.01
CA LEU A 110 -2.51 -4.69 -12.16
C LEU A 110 -1.71 -4.16 -13.36
N VAL A 111 -0.49 -4.66 -13.58
CA VAL A 111 0.36 -4.31 -14.73
C VAL A 111 -0.18 -4.90 -16.04
N GLY A 112 -0.61 -6.16 -16.02
CA GLY A 112 -1.14 -6.88 -17.17
C GLY A 112 -2.52 -6.40 -17.64
N ASN A 113 -3.09 -5.40 -16.96
CA ASN A 113 -4.44 -4.90 -17.19
C ASN A 113 -5.55 -5.96 -17.05
N GLU A 114 -5.24 -7.10 -16.43
CA GLU A 114 -6.17 -8.23 -16.28
C GLU A 114 -7.37 -7.87 -15.40
N PRO A 115 -8.56 -8.46 -15.62
CA PRO A 115 -9.72 -8.17 -14.79
C PRO A 115 -9.42 -8.44 -13.31
N LEU A 116 -9.58 -7.41 -12.48
CA LEU A 116 -9.44 -7.51 -11.03
C LEU A 116 -10.58 -8.40 -10.51
N THR A 117 -10.24 -9.50 -9.87
CA THR A 117 -11.19 -10.36 -9.15
C THR A 117 -11.49 -9.78 -7.76
N GLU A 118 -12.66 -10.06 -7.20
CA GLU A 118 -13.04 -9.65 -5.84
C GLU A 118 -12.01 -10.05 -4.78
N LYS A 119 -11.37 -11.22 -4.93
CA LYS A 119 -10.27 -11.67 -4.07
C LYS A 119 -9.12 -10.65 -4.00
N PHE A 120 -8.72 -10.08 -5.14
CA PHE A 120 -7.62 -9.11 -5.22
C PHE A 120 -8.02 -7.74 -4.67
N ILE A 121 -9.27 -7.34 -4.88
CA ILE A 121 -9.82 -6.14 -4.23
C ILE A 121 -9.80 -6.33 -2.70
N GLY A 122 -10.11 -7.53 -2.20
CA GLY A 122 -10.01 -7.88 -0.78
C GLY A 122 -8.59 -7.74 -0.22
N HIS A 123 -7.55 -8.21 -0.94
CA HIS A 123 -6.17 -8.03 -0.51
C HIS A 123 -5.72 -6.56 -0.48
N LEU A 124 -6.18 -5.76 -1.46
CA LEU A 124 -5.94 -4.32 -1.47
C LEU A 124 -6.63 -3.62 -0.29
N ASP A 125 -7.86 -4.03 0.04
CA ASP A 125 -8.60 -3.52 1.19
C ASP A 125 -7.92 -3.88 2.50
N GLU A 126 -7.48 -5.13 2.66
CA GLU A 126 -6.75 -5.59 3.85
C GLU A 126 -5.48 -4.75 4.06
N LEU A 127 -4.72 -4.50 3.00
CA LEU A 127 -3.52 -3.66 3.04
C LEU A 127 -3.88 -2.21 3.41
N CYS A 128 -4.99 -1.69 2.91
CA CYS A 128 -5.51 -0.36 3.25
C CYS A 128 -5.94 -0.27 4.73
N GLU A 129 -6.62 -1.29 5.26
CA GLU A 129 -7.02 -1.37 6.67
C GLU A 129 -5.80 -1.43 7.60
N GLN A 130 -4.76 -2.18 7.22
CA GLN A 130 -3.51 -2.23 7.97
C GLN A 130 -2.84 -0.84 8.02
N LEU A 131 -2.84 -0.10 6.90
CA LEU A 131 -2.34 1.28 6.86
C LEU A 131 -3.17 2.25 7.70
N ASP A 132 -4.49 2.11 7.73
CA ASP A 132 -5.36 2.93 8.58
C ASP A 132 -5.13 2.65 10.06
N ALA A 133 -5.00 1.37 10.42
CA ALA A 133 -4.71 0.96 11.79
C ALA A 133 -3.37 1.54 12.27
N GLU A 134 -2.35 1.55 11.41
CA GLU A 134 -1.06 2.20 11.70
C GLU A 134 -1.17 3.72 11.82
N THR A 135 -1.86 4.36 10.87
CA THR A 135 -2.09 5.81 10.90
C THR A 135 -2.80 6.23 12.19
N THR A 136 -3.83 5.49 12.59
CA THR A 136 -4.58 5.69 13.84
C THR A 136 -3.70 5.46 15.06
N ARG A 137 -2.84 4.43 15.05
CA ARG A 137 -1.90 4.15 16.15
C ARG A 137 -0.87 5.27 16.31
N LEU A 138 -0.29 5.76 15.21
CA LEU A 138 0.65 6.88 15.21
C LEU A 138 -0.03 8.16 15.70
N TYR A 139 -1.26 8.44 15.24
CA TYR A 139 -2.06 9.56 15.73
C TYR A 139 -2.32 9.48 17.24
N ARG A 140 -2.72 8.31 17.76
CA ARG A 140 -2.92 8.10 19.20
C ARG A 140 -1.63 8.28 19.99
N LYS A 141 -0.48 7.85 19.44
CA LYS A 141 0.84 8.03 20.05
C LYS A 141 1.27 9.50 20.07
N LEU A 142 0.95 10.25 19.02
CA LEU A 142 1.18 11.69 18.93
C LEU A 142 0.31 12.46 19.94
N ARG A 143 -0.96 12.08 20.11
CA ARG A 143 -1.92 12.77 21.00
C ARG A 143 -1.72 12.48 22.50
N ARG A 144 -1.07 11.37 22.87
CA ARG A 144 -0.81 10.97 24.26
C ARG A 144 0.46 11.58 24.88
N ARG A 145 1.20 12.39 24.11
CA ARG A 145 2.40 13.11 24.57
C ARG A 145 2.22 14.61 24.39
#